data_AF-A0A2D4QX52-F1
#
_entry.id   AF-A0A2D4QX52-F1
#
_cell.length_a   1.000
_cell.length_b   1.000
_cell.length_c   1.000
_cell.angle_alpha   90.00
_cell.angle_beta   90.00
_cell.angle_gamma   90.00
#
_symmetry.space_group_name_H-M   'P 1'
#
loop_
_entity.id
_entity.type
_entity.pdbx_description
1 polymer ?
#
loop_
_entity_poly.entity_id
_entity_poly.type
_entity_poly.pdbx_seq_one_letter_code
_entity_poly.pdbx_strand_id
1 'polypeptide(L)'
;MAAAKTLQPDSIFAELDTDGDGVVTDEEMARAKEIAEYEHKRKMQENEDKKEDQIRAMAWFALWGMLLYPITIIITSIVGEDTAAQLVSDIAPAYFVAIAGLVAAFFGAQAYTKSKAPEKKS
;
A
#
# COMPACT_ATOMS: atom_id res chain seq x y z
N MET A 1 -19.54 -41.25 -11.43
CA MET A 1 -18.12 -41.66 -11.52
C MET A 1 -17.38 -40.52 -12.22
N ALA A 2 -16.68 -39.67 -11.46
CA ALA A 2 -15.95 -38.54 -12.01
C ALA A 2 -14.65 -39.07 -12.64
N ALA A 3 -14.38 -38.68 -13.88
CA ALA A 3 -13.22 -39.14 -14.64
C ALA A 3 -11.92 -38.60 -14.01
N ALA A 4 -11.06 -39.52 -13.56
CA ALA A 4 -9.70 -39.22 -13.11
C ALA A 4 -8.93 -38.55 -14.24
N LYS A 5 -8.46 -37.33 -14.01
CA LYS A 5 -7.63 -36.58 -14.96
C LYS A 5 -6.17 -36.88 -14.65
N THR A 6 -5.54 -37.68 -15.50
CA THR A 6 -4.10 -37.97 -15.42
C THR A 6 -3.28 -36.72 -15.75
N LEU A 7 -2.38 -36.32 -14.86
CA LEU A 7 -1.53 -35.15 -15.02
C LEU A 7 -0.46 -35.33 -16.12
N GLN A 8 -0.08 -34.23 -16.78
CA GLN A 8 1.10 -34.20 -17.64
C GLN A 8 2.37 -33.98 -16.79
N PRO A 9 3.55 -34.52 -17.19
CA PRO A 9 4.76 -34.57 -16.36
C PRO A 9 5.31 -33.20 -15.90
N ASP A 10 4.88 -32.10 -16.53
CA ASP A 10 5.34 -30.73 -16.24
C ASP A 10 4.18 -29.81 -15.78
N SER A 11 3.12 -30.37 -15.21
CA SER A 11 1.97 -29.58 -14.76
C SER A 11 2.21 -28.98 -13.37
N ILE A 12 1.81 -27.71 -13.17
CA ILE A 12 1.84 -27.00 -11.87
C ILE A 12 1.09 -27.77 -10.77
N PHE A 13 0.22 -28.70 -11.17
CA PHE A 13 -0.54 -29.57 -10.27
C PHE A 13 0.22 -30.81 -9.79
N ALA A 14 1.42 -31.10 -10.33
CA ALA A 14 2.27 -32.20 -9.85
C ALA A 14 2.79 -31.97 -8.42
N GLU A 15 2.87 -30.71 -7.97
CA GLU A 15 3.18 -30.37 -6.56
C GLU A 15 1.99 -30.56 -5.61
N LEU A 16 0.75 -30.72 -6.13
CA LEU A 16 -0.43 -31.00 -5.30
C LEU A 16 -0.63 -32.50 -5.05
N ASP A 17 -0.03 -33.35 -5.88
CA ASP A 17 0.00 -34.80 -5.75
C ASP A 17 0.95 -35.16 -4.58
N THR A 18 0.36 -35.42 -3.41
CA THR A 18 1.12 -35.58 -2.16
C THR A 18 1.54 -37.04 -1.94
N ASP A 19 0.84 -37.99 -2.57
CA ASP A 19 1.15 -39.42 -2.49
C ASP A 19 1.92 -39.97 -3.71
N GLY A 20 2.06 -39.16 -4.77
CA GLY A 20 2.92 -39.43 -5.92
C GLY A 20 2.35 -40.47 -6.88
N ASP A 21 1.03 -40.65 -6.88
CA ASP A 21 0.35 -41.66 -7.70
C ASP A 21 0.01 -41.17 -9.13
N GLY A 22 0.25 -39.88 -9.42
CA GLY A 22 0.01 -39.23 -10.71
C GLY A 22 -1.42 -38.73 -10.92
N VAL A 23 -2.29 -38.83 -9.91
CA VAL A 23 -3.72 -38.47 -9.94
C VAL A 23 -4.09 -37.58 -8.76
N VAL A 24 -4.18 -36.26 -9.00
CA VAL A 24 -4.65 -35.34 -7.95
C VAL A 24 -6.11 -35.62 -7.61
N THR A 25 -6.34 -36.04 -6.38
CA THR A 25 -7.68 -36.29 -5.84
C THR A 25 -8.36 -34.99 -5.39
N ASP A 26 -9.70 -34.99 -5.33
CA ASP A 26 -10.47 -33.82 -4.86
C ASP A 26 -10.11 -33.42 -3.41
N GLU A 27 -9.67 -34.38 -2.59
CA GLU A 27 -9.24 -34.15 -1.21
C GLU A 27 -7.86 -33.45 -1.12
N GLU A 28 -6.94 -33.74 -2.03
CA GLU A 28 -5.64 -33.05 -2.12
C GLU A 28 -5.79 -31.62 -2.65
N MET A 29 -6.65 -31.42 -3.65
CA MET A 29 -7.00 -30.07 -4.10
C MET A 29 -7.70 -29.25 -3.00
N ALA A 30 -8.55 -29.87 -2.17
CA ALA A 30 -9.23 -29.17 -1.08
C ALA A 30 -8.23 -28.71 -0.01
N ARG A 31 -7.31 -29.59 0.41
CA ARG A 31 -6.26 -29.25 1.38
C ARG A 31 -5.31 -28.18 0.86
N ALA A 32 -4.87 -28.26 -0.39
CA ALA A 32 -4.00 -27.24 -0.98
C ALA A 32 -4.69 -25.86 -1.09
N LYS A 33 -5.99 -25.83 -1.43
CA LYS A 33 -6.77 -24.59 -1.42
C LYS A 33 -6.90 -24.02 -0.01
N GLU A 34 -7.16 -24.86 0.99
CA GLU A 34 -7.25 -24.42 2.37
C GLU A 34 -5.92 -23.81 2.85
N ILE A 35 -4.80 -24.48 2.58
CA ILE A 35 -3.45 -23.97 2.91
C ILE A 35 -3.18 -22.65 2.19
N ALA A 36 -3.48 -22.56 0.89
CA ALA A 36 -3.31 -21.34 0.12
C ALA A 36 -4.19 -20.18 0.63
N GLU A 37 -5.42 -20.46 1.04
CA GLU A 37 -6.31 -19.45 1.65
C GLU A 37 -5.80 -18.98 3.01
N TYR A 38 -5.31 -19.89 3.86
CA TYR A 38 -4.71 -19.52 5.14
C TYR A 38 -3.44 -18.70 4.96
N GLU A 39 -2.55 -19.07 4.03
CA GLU A 39 -1.36 -18.29 3.73
C GLU A 39 -1.69 -16.90 3.16
N HIS A 40 -2.69 -16.83 2.27
CA HIS A 40 -3.14 -15.56 1.71
C HIS A 40 -3.72 -14.65 2.79
N LYS A 41 -4.55 -15.18 3.70
CA LYS A 41 -5.08 -14.42 4.85
C LYS A 41 -3.96 -13.92 5.76
N ARG A 42 -2.97 -14.75 6.09
CA ARG A 42 -1.82 -14.33 6.90
C ARG A 42 -0.98 -13.25 6.22
N LYS A 43 -0.68 -13.39 4.93
CA LYS A 43 0.07 -12.37 4.16
C LYS A 43 -0.70 -11.06 4.05
N MET A 44 -2.04 -11.10 3.95
CA MET A 44 -2.87 -9.91 3.96
C MET A 44 -2.80 -9.18 5.31
N GLN A 45 -2.94 -9.91 6.42
CA GLN A 45 -2.82 -9.34 7.76
C GLN A 45 -1.44 -8.70 8.01
N GLU A 46 -0.37 -9.39 7.62
CA GLU A 46 0.99 -8.84 7.76
C GLU A 46 1.21 -7.59 6.89
N ASN A 47 0.58 -7.54 5.71
CA ASN A 47 0.61 -6.34 4.87
C ASN A 47 -0.23 -5.19 5.44
N GLU A 48 -1.28 -5.46 6.20
CA GLU A 48 -2.08 -4.43 6.86
C GLU A 48 -1.28 -3.77 7.99
N ASP A 49 -0.67 -4.55 8.88
CA ASP A 49 0.19 -4.03 9.95
C ASP A 49 1.34 -3.17 9.39
N LYS A 50 2.01 -3.63 8.34
CA LYS A 50 3.09 -2.87 7.68
C LYS A 50 2.59 -1.57 7.04
N LYS A 51 1.32 -1.49 6.62
CA LYS A 51 0.74 -0.24 6.10
C LYS A 51 0.47 0.74 7.23
N GLU A 52 -0.02 0.27 8.38
CA GLU A 52 -0.28 1.13 9.54
C GLU A 52 1.00 1.79 10.06
N ASP A 53 2.08 1.01 10.19
CA ASP A 53 3.38 1.54 10.62
C ASP A 53 3.95 2.55 9.61
N GLN A 54 3.81 2.28 8.31
CA GLN A 54 4.21 3.21 7.26
C GLN A 54 3.39 4.50 7.31
N ILE A 55 2.07 4.43 7.50
CA ILE A 55 1.21 5.61 7.64
C ILE A 55 1.62 6.43 8.86
N ARG A 56 1.94 5.78 9.98
CA ARG A 56 2.42 6.47 11.19
C ARG A 56 3.76 7.15 10.98
N ALA A 57 4.69 6.49 10.30
CA ALA A 57 5.99 7.07 9.95
C ALA A 57 5.85 8.27 9.00
N MET A 58 5.00 8.15 7.97
CA MET A 58 4.69 9.24 7.06
C MET A 58 4.00 10.41 7.77
N ALA A 59 3.07 10.13 8.68
CA ALA A 59 2.41 11.15 9.49
C ALA A 59 3.44 11.89 10.37
N TRP A 60 4.35 11.18 11.04
CA TRP A 60 5.42 11.81 11.81
C TRP A 60 6.34 12.69 10.96
N PHE A 61 6.72 12.23 9.78
CA PHE A 61 7.53 13.02 8.85
C PHE A 61 6.80 14.30 8.41
N ALA A 62 5.51 14.20 8.07
CA ALA A 62 4.69 15.35 7.71
C ALA A 62 4.50 16.32 8.88
N LEU A 63 4.30 15.82 10.10
CA LEU A 63 4.19 16.63 11.33
C LEU A 63 5.49 17.42 11.59
N TRP A 64 6.65 16.78 11.46
CA TRP A 64 7.94 17.47 11.58
C TRP A 64 8.15 18.51 10.47
N GLY A 65 7.81 18.19 9.23
CA GLY A 65 7.92 19.11 8.10
C GLY A 65 7.02 20.35 8.25
N MET A 66 5.79 20.16 8.74
CA MET A 66 4.86 21.28 9.00
C MET A 66 5.33 22.15 10.16
N LEU A 67 5.95 21.56 11.19
CA LEU A 67 6.49 22.30 12.34
C LEU A 67 7.78 23.05 12.01
N LEU A 68 8.54 22.59 11.01
CA LEU A 68 9.79 23.22 10.58
C LEU A 68 9.56 24.67 10.10
N TYR A 69 8.51 24.92 9.32
CA TYR A 69 8.18 26.25 8.80
C TYR A 69 8.01 27.34 9.89
N PRO A 70 7.12 27.19 10.90
CA PRO A 70 6.98 28.17 11.96
C PRO A 70 8.23 28.26 12.87
N ILE A 71 8.94 27.15 13.11
CA ILE A 71 10.19 27.17 13.87
C ILE A 71 11.24 28.03 13.16
N THR A 72 11.41 27.86 11.85
CA THR A 72 12.36 28.67 11.08
C THR A 72 12.01 30.16 11.09
N ILE A 73 10.73 30.52 11.00
CA ILE A 73 10.27 31.92 11.09
C ILE A 73 10.62 32.54 12.46
N ILE A 74 10.42 31.78 13.54
CA ILE A 74 10.79 32.23 14.90
C ILE A 74 12.30 32.41 15.04
N ILE A 75 13.10 31.51 14.44
CA ILE A 75 14.57 31.63 14.45
C ILE A 75 15.00 32.86 13.65
N THR A 76 14.47 33.07 12.45
CA THR A 76 14.83 34.24 11.62
C THR A 76 14.40 35.56 12.24
N SER A 77 13.28 35.60 12.97
CA SER A 77 12.84 36.81 13.69
C SER A 77 13.72 37.12 14.90
N ILE A 78 14.28 36.12 15.58
CA ILE A 78 15.29 36.31 16.64
C ILE A 78 16.63 36.79 16.06
N VAL A 79 16.96 36.36 14.83
CA VAL A 79 18.18 36.78 14.12
C VAL A 79 18.04 38.18 13.48
N GLY A 80 16.84 38.76 13.46
CA GLY A 80 16.58 40.15 13.08
C GLY A 80 16.45 40.41 11.57
N GLU A 81 16.12 39.38 10.79
CA GLU A 81 15.99 39.49 9.33
C GLU A 81 14.51 39.65 8.90
N ASP A 82 13.91 40.80 9.19
CA ASP A 82 12.50 41.10 8.89
C ASP A 82 12.17 40.98 7.39
N THR A 83 13.16 41.24 6.53
CA THR A 83 13.00 41.19 5.07
C THR A 83 12.79 39.76 4.54
N ALA A 84 13.45 38.76 5.14
CA ALA A 84 13.27 37.36 4.75
C ALA A 84 11.90 36.81 5.16
N ALA A 85 11.41 37.20 6.35
CA ALA A 85 10.07 36.82 6.81
C ALA A 85 8.97 37.39 5.89
N GLN A 86 9.11 38.64 5.44
CA GLN A 86 8.18 39.26 4.48
C GLN A 86 8.19 38.52 3.13
N LEU A 87 9.37 38.25 2.58
CA LEU A 87 9.51 37.58 1.28
C LEU A 87 8.92 36.15 1.29
N VAL A 88 9.14 35.41 2.38
CA VAL A 88 8.59 34.07 2.58
C VAL A 88 7.07 34.12 2.76
N SER A 89 6.55 35.12 3.48
CA SER A 89 5.11 35.32 3.62
C SER A 89 4.42 35.61 2.28
N ASP A 90 5.05 36.39 1.40
CA ASP A 90 4.48 36.79 0.11
C ASP A 90 4.37 35.62 -0.89
N ILE A 91 5.29 34.67 -0.83
CA ILE A 91 5.27 33.47 -1.69
C ILE A 91 4.44 32.32 -1.11
N ALA A 92 4.16 32.33 0.20
CA ALA A 92 3.48 31.23 0.90
C ALA A 92 2.16 30.80 0.23
N PRO A 93 1.26 31.71 -0.21
CA PRO A 93 0.01 31.32 -0.86
C PRO A 93 0.23 30.48 -2.13
N ALA A 94 1.21 30.83 -2.96
CA ALA A 94 1.52 30.11 -4.19
C ALA A 94 2.05 28.70 -3.90
N TYR A 95 2.90 28.56 -2.87
CA TYR A 95 3.39 27.25 -2.41
C TYR A 95 2.26 26.38 -1.88
N PHE A 96 1.37 26.91 -1.06
CA PHE A 96 0.23 26.16 -0.53
C PHE A 96 -0.69 25.66 -1.65
N VAL A 97 -1.00 26.51 -2.63
CA VAL A 97 -1.83 26.13 -3.79
C VAL A 97 -1.16 25.04 -4.63
N ALA A 98 0.15 25.17 -4.89
CA ALA A 98 0.90 24.17 -5.65
C ALA A 98 0.95 22.81 -4.94
N ILE A 99 1.22 22.79 -3.64
CA ILE A 99 1.25 21.56 -2.83
C ILE A 99 -0.15 20.93 -2.75
N ALA A 100 -1.19 21.73 -2.53
CA ALA A 100 -2.57 21.24 -2.53
C ALA A 100 -2.95 20.59 -3.86
N GLY A 101 -2.55 21.20 -4.99
CA GLY A 101 -2.74 20.63 -6.32
C GLY A 101 -2.04 19.29 -6.52
N LEU A 102 -0.78 19.18 -6.08
CA LEU A 102 0.01 17.95 -6.18
C LEU A 102 -0.60 16.83 -5.32
N VAL A 103 -1.02 17.15 -4.10
CA VAL A 103 -1.68 16.21 -3.18
C VAL A 103 -3.03 15.76 -3.74
N ALA A 104 -3.85 16.68 -4.25
CA ALA A 104 -5.13 16.37 -4.88
C ALA A 104 -4.97 15.47 -6.11
N ALA A 105 -3.96 15.72 -6.96
CA ALA A 105 -3.66 14.88 -8.11
C ALA A 105 -3.25 13.47 -7.69
N PHE A 106 -2.41 13.33 -6.67
CA PHE A 106 -1.95 12.04 -6.18
C PHE A 106 -3.08 11.21 -5.55
N PHE A 107 -3.86 11.80 -4.66
CA PHE A 107 -5.01 11.11 -4.05
C PHE A 107 -6.14 10.85 -5.07
N GLY A 108 -6.37 11.76 -6.02
CA GLY A 108 -7.31 11.57 -7.11
C GLY A 108 -6.95 10.39 -8.01
N ALA A 109 -5.67 10.25 -8.36
CA ALA A 109 -5.17 9.11 -9.13
C ALA A 109 -5.29 7.78 -8.36
N GLN A 110 -4.98 7.79 -7.06
CA GLN A 110 -5.17 6.60 -6.21
C GLN A 110 -6.64 6.18 -6.06
N ALA A 111 -7.55 7.15 -5.88
CA ALA A 111 -8.99 6.85 -5.82
C ALA A 111 -9.50 6.28 -7.16
N TYR A 112 -9.05 6.85 -8.29
CA TYR A 112 -9.42 6.38 -9.62
C TYR A 112 -8.96 4.93 -9.88
N THR A 113 -7.71 4.60 -9.53
CA THR A 113 -7.19 3.24 -9.69
C THR A 113 -7.90 2.23 -8.77
N LYS A 114 -8.20 2.60 -7.52
CA LYS A 114 -8.98 1.75 -6.60
C LYS A 114 -10.39 1.48 -7.11
N SER A 115 -11.04 2.46 -7.75
CA SER A 115 -12.38 2.31 -8.32
C SER A 115 -12.44 1.34 -9.52
N LYS A 116 -11.30 1.02 -10.13
CA LYS A 116 -11.18 0.06 -11.25
C LYS A 116 -10.79 -1.36 -10.82
N ALA A 117 -10.46 -1.60 -9.55
CA ALA A 117 -10.24 -2.96 -9.07
C ALA A 117 -11.59 -3.70 -9.09
N PRO A 118 -11.69 -4.87 -9.76
CA PRO A 118 -12.97 -5.55 -9.93
C PRO A 118 -13.49 -5.94 -8.54
N GLU A 119 -14.69 -5.44 -8.22
CA GLU A 119 -15.47 -5.85 -7.06
C GLU A 119 -15.71 -7.36 -7.16
N LYS A 120 -14.92 -8.14 -6.40
CA LYS A 120 -15.16 -9.57 -6.25
C LYS A 120 -16.44 -9.68 -5.44
N LYS A 121 -17.58 -9.76 -6.13
CA LYS A 121 -18.90 -10.02 -5.55
C LYS A 121 -18.78 -11.23 -4.62
N SER A 122 -18.95 -10.96 -3.33
CA SER A 122 -19.15 -11.96 -2.28
C SER A 122 -20.51 -12.62 -2.40
#